data_AF-A0A383C082-F1
#
_entry.id   AF-A0A383C082-F1
#
_cell.length_a   1.000
_cell.length_b   1.000
_cell.length_c   1.000
_cell.angle_alpha   90.00
_cell.angle_beta   90.00
_cell.angle_gamma   90.00
#
_symmetry.space_group_name_H-M   'P 1'
#
loop_
_entity.id
_entity.type
_entity.pdbx_description
1 polymer ?
#
loop_
_entity_poly.entity_id
_entity_poly.type
_entity_poly.pdbx_seq_one_letter_code
_entity_poly.pdbx_strand_id
1 'polypeptide(L)'
;MSRKYSSLSLKLILAVAFLVAACSKESHTPPPLGPKTQELLRRIPETEPEWVFNAEDLSDDENLYFVGISKKFREERDAKSDARIDAGNQFVEYCGVETRVFNEFLSQSVGLSSEVVDSTETKTERSKMRSEAYFSRLKVQSTSTEIFKEVQSEKEVGRFYKIKVL
;
A
#
# COMPACT_ATOMS: atom_id res chain seq x y z
N MET A 1 63.99 -27.40 -50.50
CA MET A 1 62.58 -27.60 -50.09
C MET A 1 62.15 -26.47 -49.16
N SER A 2 61.56 -25.35 -49.62
CA SER A 2 61.12 -24.29 -48.67
C SER A 2 60.05 -23.29 -49.18
N ARG A 3 59.30 -23.59 -50.25
CA ARG A 3 58.32 -22.65 -50.83
C ARG A 3 56.84 -23.00 -50.62
N LYS A 4 56.52 -24.18 -50.07
CA LYS A 4 55.12 -24.64 -49.91
C LYS A 4 54.50 -24.37 -48.52
N TYR A 5 55.32 -24.12 -47.49
CA TYR A 5 54.81 -23.92 -46.12
C TYR A 5 54.40 -22.46 -45.80
N SER A 6 54.85 -21.48 -46.59
CA SER A 6 54.57 -20.06 -46.39
C SER A 6 53.18 -19.62 -46.91
N SER A 7 52.63 -20.28 -47.92
CA SER A 7 51.29 -19.93 -48.45
C SER A 7 50.14 -20.60 -47.70
N LEU A 8 50.37 -21.73 -47.03
CA LEU A 8 49.38 -22.40 -46.17
C LEU A 8 49.20 -21.67 -44.83
N SER A 9 50.28 -21.15 -44.25
CA SER A 9 50.24 -20.42 -42.98
C SER A 9 49.59 -19.04 -43.12
N LEU A 10 49.72 -18.37 -44.27
CA LEU A 10 49.08 -17.07 -44.53
C LEU A 10 47.55 -17.18 -44.74
N LYS A 11 47.07 -18.27 -45.36
CA LYS A 11 45.62 -18.52 -45.55
C LYS A 11 44.92 -18.92 -44.27
N LEU A 12 45.62 -19.58 -43.33
CA LEU A 12 45.07 -19.94 -42.03
C LEU A 12 44.88 -18.71 -41.13
N ILE A 13 45.80 -17.74 -41.19
CA ILE A 13 45.72 -16.50 -40.40
C ILE A 13 44.62 -15.58 -40.91
N LEU A 14 44.35 -15.54 -42.23
CA LEU A 14 43.29 -14.71 -42.81
C LEU A 14 41.87 -15.24 -42.50
N ALA A 15 41.70 -16.54 -42.28
CA ALA A 15 40.40 -17.14 -41.94
C ALA A 15 40.00 -16.95 -40.46
N VAL A 16 40.97 -16.77 -39.55
CA VAL A 16 40.71 -16.58 -38.11
C VAL A 16 40.34 -15.12 -37.78
N ALA A 17 40.74 -14.15 -38.61
CA ALA A 17 40.43 -12.74 -38.40
C ALA A 17 38.96 -12.37 -38.65
N PHE A 18 38.19 -13.20 -39.36
CA PHE A 18 36.78 -12.92 -39.69
C PHE A 18 35.76 -13.45 -38.67
N LEU A 19 36.19 -14.19 -37.63
CA LEU A 19 35.30 -14.83 -36.65
C LEU A 19 35.04 -14.01 -35.38
N VAL A 20 35.61 -12.80 -35.25
CA VAL A 20 35.49 -11.98 -34.01
C VAL A 20 34.49 -10.81 -34.15
N ALA A 21 33.75 -10.73 -35.25
CA ALA A 21 32.81 -9.64 -35.52
C ALA A 21 31.34 -10.04 -35.32
N ALA A 22 31.02 -10.81 -34.28
CA ALA A 22 29.64 -11.20 -33.99
C ALA A 22 29.26 -10.96 -32.52
N CYS A 23 28.29 -10.06 -32.34
CA CYS A 23 27.50 -9.79 -31.13
C CYS A 23 28.21 -9.07 -29.97
N SER A 24 28.63 -7.83 -30.19
CA SER A 24 28.37 -6.83 -29.15
C SER A 24 26.88 -6.48 -29.21
N LYS A 25 26.07 -7.14 -28.39
CA LYS A 25 24.74 -6.61 -28.04
C LYS A 25 25.01 -5.28 -27.35
N GLU A 26 24.73 -4.17 -28.03
CA GLU A 26 24.57 -2.88 -27.36
C GLU A 26 23.55 -3.10 -26.24
N SER A 27 24.02 -3.09 -24.99
CA SER A 27 23.13 -3.00 -23.85
C SER A 27 22.56 -1.59 -23.87
N HIS A 28 21.50 -1.40 -24.65
CA HIS A 28 20.59 -0.28 -24.47
C HIS A 28 20.05 -0.39 -23.05
N THR A 29 20.75 0.24 -22.12
CA THR A 29 20.25 0.46 -20.77
C THR A 29 19.07 1.41 -20.98
N PRO A 30 17.83 1.02 -20.67
CA PRO A 30 16.70 1.92 -20.80
C PRO A 30 17.02 3.20 -20.01
N PRO A 31 16.65 4.39 -20.52
CA PRO A 31 16.92 5.64 -19.83
C PRO A 31 16.38 5.53 -18.39
N PRO A 32 17.13 6.05 -17.39
CA PRO A 32 16.73 5.94 -16.00
C PRO A 32 15.30 6.46 -15.85
N LEU A 33 14.42 5.60 -15.34
CA LEU A 33 13.05 5.98 -15.04
C LEU A 33 13.09 7.14 -14.04
N GLY A 34 12.36 8.22 -14.34
CA GLY A 34 12.31 9.41 -13.50
C GLY A 34 11.75 9.10 -12.10
N PRO A 35 11.84 10.05 -11.15
CA PRO A 35 11.25 9.87 -9.84
C PRO A 35 9.73 9.65 -9.94
N LYS A 36 9.20 8.75 -9.11
CA LYS A 36 7.75 8.55 -9.01
C LYS A 36 7.14 9.70 -8.22
N THR A 37 6.13 10.34 -8.78
CA THR A 37 5.37 11.42 -8.14
C THR A 37 3.92 11.01 -7.97
N GLN A 38 3.28 11.40 -6.88
CA GLN A 38 1.85 11.16 -6.64
C GLN A 38 1.08 12.46 -6.77
N GLU A 39 0.10 12.48 -7.66
CA GLU A 39 -0.76 13.63 -7.92
C GLU A 39 -2.20 13.28 -7.60
N LEU A 40 -2.95 14.19 -6.98
CA LEU A 40 -4.38 13.99 -6.74
C LEU A 40 -5.11 13.94 -8.09
N LEU A 41 -5.73 12.81 -8.39
CA LEU A 41 -6.53 12.61 -9.59
C LEU A 41 -7.96 13.08 -9.36
N ARG A 42 -8.56 12.67 -8.23
CA ARG A 42 -9.97 12.92 -7.92
C ARG A 42 -10.25 12.86 -6.43
N ARG A 43 -11.24 13.63 -5.98
CA ARG A 43 -11.88 13.47 -4.67
C ARG A 43 -13.37 13.14 -4.82
N ILE A 44 -13.91 12.34 -3.91
CA ILE A 44 -15.33 11.99 -3.80
C ILE A 44 -15.74 12.09 -2.32
N PRO A 45 -16.59 13.05 -1.93
CA PRO A 45 -17.17 14.12 -2.75
C PRO A 45 -16.12 15.13 -3.26
N GLU A 46 -16.46 15.97 -4.24
CA GLU A 46 -15.49 16.86 -4.90
C GLU A 46 -14.82 17.84 -3.92
N THR A 47 -15.59 18.32 -2.94
CA THR A 47 -15.11 19.15 -1.84
C THR A 47 -14.84 18.29 -0.61
N GLU A 48 -13.87 18.69 0.21
CA GLU A 48 -13.67 18.04 1.50
C GLU A 48 -14.91 18.28 2.38
N PRO A 49 -15.54 17.23 2.94
CA PRO A 49 -16.67 17.42 3.85
C PRO A 49 -16.27 18.14 5.13
N GLU A 50 -17.16 18.95 5.68
CA GLU A 50 -16.90 19.70 6.93
C GLU A 50 -16.65 18.79 8.13
N TRP A 51 -17.31 17.62 8.17
CA TRP A 51 -17.13 16.64 9.24
C TRP A 51 -15.70 16.12 9.38
N VAL A 52 -14.86 16.29 8.36
CA VAL A 52 -13.42 15.94 8.43
C VAL A 52 -12.66 16.85 9.40
N PHE A 53 -13.14 18.08 9.60
CA PHE A 53 -12.50 19.07 10.46
C PHE A 53 -13.20 19.21 11.82
N ASN A 54 -14.53 19.06 11.84
CA ASN A 54 -15.38 19.41 12.99
C ASN A 54 -16.31 18.25 13.40
N ALA A 55 -15.79 17.02 13.51
CA ALA A 55 -16.63 15.89 13.92
C ALA A 55 -17.12 15.97 15.38
N GLU A 56 -16.37 16.66 16.25
CA GLU A 56 -16.79 16.91 17.63
C GLU A 56 -18.10 17.70 17.69
N ASP A 57 -18.29 18.66 16.78
CA ASP A 57 -19.50 19.48 16.68
C ASP A 57 -20.75 18.68 16.25
N LEU A 58 -20.56 17.50 15.66
CA LEU A 58 -21.65 16.59 15.31
C LEU A 58 -22.09 15.72 16.49
N SER A 59 -21.24 15.59 17.51
CA SER A 59 -21.51 14.72 18.65
C SER A 59 -22.53 15.34 19.59
N ASP A 60 -23.43 14.52 20.12
CA ASP A 60 -24.48 14.91 21.06
C ASP A 60 -24.56 13.92 22.24
N ASP A 61 -25.60 14.06 23.08
CA ASP A 61 -25.79 13.19 24.25
C ASP A 61 -26.07 11.72 23.86
N GLU A 62 -26.45 11.43 22.61
CA GLU A 62 -26.81 10.11 22.11
C GLU A 62 -25.72 9.47 21.23
N ASN A 63 -24.99 10.27 20.44
CA ASN A 63 -24.05 9.81 19.43
C ASN A 63 -22.69 10.53 19.55
N LEU A 64 -21.63 9.72 19.46
CA LEU A 64 -20.26 10.21 19.35
C LEU A 64 -19.70 9.87 17.97
N TYR A 65 -19.01 10.82 17.35
CA TYR A 65 -18.43 10.68 16.02
C TYR A 65 -16.91 10.78 16.07
N PHE A 66 -16.24 9.90 15.31
CA PHE A 66 -14.78 9.81 15.27
C PHE A 66 -14.29 9.74 13.83
N VAL A 67 -13.36 10.60 13.45
CA VAL A 67 -12.90 10.70 12.07
C VAL A 67 -11.68 9.83 11.86
N GLY A 68 -11.85 8.73 11.15
CA GLY A 68 -10.71 7.88 10.77
C GLY A 68 -10.10 8.32 9.45
N ILE A 69 -8.77 8.44 9.39
CA ILE A 69 -8.05 8.83 8.18
C ILE A 69 -7.03 7.75 7.81
N SER A 70 -7.16 7.19 6.62
CA SER A 70 -6.20 6.20 6.15
C SER A 70 -4.88 6.81 5.71
N LYS A 71 -3.84 5.96 5.70
CA LYS A 71 -2.67 6.14 4.84
C LYS A 71 -3.05 5.95 3.36
N LYS A 72 -2.09 6.08 2.46
CA LYS A 72 -2.28 5.80 1.03
C LYS A 72 -2.04 4.31 0.75
N PHE A 73 -3.02 3.64 0.14
CA PHE A 73 -2.94 2.22 -0.24
C PHE A 73 -3.17 2.02 -1.73
N ARG A 74 -2.62 0.93 -2.28
CA ARG A 74 -2.90 0.53 -3.68
C ARG A 74 -4.35 0.12 -3.87
N GLU A 75 -4.94 -0.52 -2.86
CA GLU A 75 -6.29 -1.03 -2.88
C GLU A 75 -7.24 -0.13 -2.08
N GLU A 76 -8.41 0.16 -2.63
CA GLU A 76 -9.44 0.97 -1.96
C GLU A 76 -9.93 0.30 -0.68
N ARG A 77 -10.07 -1.04 -0.71
CA ARG A 77 -10.49 -1.85 0.44
C ARG A 77 -9.55 -1.68 1.64
N ASP A 78 -8.25 -1.66 1.38
CA ASP A 78 -7.24 -1.56 2.43
C ASP A 78 -7.24 -0.15 3.03
N ALA A 79 -7.36 0.89 2.20
CA ALA A 79 -7.54 2.26 2.67
C ALA A 79 -8.80 2.41 3.53
N LYS A 80 -9.92 1.80 3.12
CA LYS A 80 -11.17 1.83 3.90
C LYS A 80 -11.02 1.10 5.24
N SER A 81 -10.30 -0.03 5.26
CA SER A 81 -10.06 -0.78 6.48
C SER A 81 -9.17 -0.01 7.45
N ASP A 82 -8.09 0.61 6.95
CA ASP A 82 -7.16 1.42 7.74
C ASP A 82 -7.86 2.65 8.33
N ALA A 83 -8.70 3.35 7.54
CA ALA A 83 -9.51 4.45 8.06
C ALA A 83 -10.46 4.01 9.19
N ARG A 84 -11.11 2.84 9.07
CA ARG A 84 -11.99 2.31 10.13
C ARG A 84 -11.24 1.95 11.40
N ILE A 85 -10.05 1.38 11.26
CA ILE A 85 -9.15 1.10 12.39
C ILE A 85 -8.79 2.40 13.10
N ASP A 86 -8.40 3.43 12.35
CA ASP A 86 -8.02 4.74 12.88
C ASP A 86 -9.17 5.40 13.65
N ALA A 87 -10.39 5.40 13.11
CA ALA A 87 -11.59 5.88 13.81
C ALA A 87 -11.85 5.10 15.10
N GLY A 88 -11.73 3.77 15.06
CA GLY A 88 -11.91 2.93 16.24
C GLY A 88 -10.87 3.19 17.32
N ASN A 89 -9.62 3.47 16.94
CA ASN A 89 -8.56 3.82 17.88
C ASN A 89 -8.86 5.13 18.59
N GLN A 90 -9.37 6.13 17.88
CA GLN A 90 -9.80 7.40 18.49
C GLN A 90 -10.94 7.19 19.49
N PHE A 91 -11.92 6.34 19.16
CA PHE A 91 -12.98 5.95 20.11
C PHE A 91 -12.41 5.29 21.38
N VAL A 92 -11.45 4.39 21.23
CA VAL A 92 -10.82 3.69 22.36
C VAL A 92 -10.00 4.63 23.24
N GLU A 93 -9.27 5.56 22.62
CA GLU A 93 -8.57 6.62 23.34
C GLU A 93 -9.54 7.51 24.11
N TYR A 94 -10.64 7.92 23.49
CA TYR A 94 -11.71 8.69 24.15
C TYR A 94 -12.29 7.96 25.36
N CYS A 95 -12.55 6.66 25.25
CA CYS A 95 -13.06 5.84 26.37
C CYS A 95 -11.99 5.52 27.44
N GLY A 96 -10.72 5.89 27.25
CA GLY A 96 -9.63 5.54 28.17
C GLY A 96 -9.37 4.04 28.28
N VAL A 97 -9.75 3.26 27.26
CA VAL A 97 -9.50 1.81 27.21
C VAL A 97 -8.06 1.58 26.76
N GLU A 98 -7.38 0.58 27.36
CA GLU A 98 -5.98 0.28 27.05
C GLU A 98 -5.81 -0.05 25.55
N THR A 99 -5.19 0.87 24.80
CA THR A 99 -5.06 0.83 23.33
C THR A 99 -4.40 -0.43 22.81
N ARG A 100 -3.55 -1.08 23.62
CA ARG A 100 -2.86 -2.33 23.28
C ARG A 100 -3.83 -3.50 23.06
N VAL A 101 -4.86 -3.61 23.88
CA VAL A 101 -5.87 -4.68 23.81
C VAL A 101 -6.76 -4.54 22.57
N PHE A 102 -7.09 -3.31 22.21
CA PHE A 102 -7.95 -3.03 21.06
C PHE A 102 -7.21 -3.18 19.73
N ASN A 103 -5.97 -2.70 19.66
CA ASN A 103 -5.12 -2.87 18.47
C ASN A 103 -4.83 -4.36 18.18
N GLU A 104 -4.69 -5.21 19.20
CA GLU A 104 -4.55 -6.66 19.05
C GLU A 104 -5.81 -7.32 18.46
N PHE A 105 -7.01 -6.84 18.82
CA PHE A 105 -8.26 -7.28 18.19
C PHE A 105 -8.40 -6.79 16.75
N LEU A 106 -8.06 -5.53 16.48
CA LEU A 106 -8.14 -4.96 15.13
C LEU A 106 -7.19 -5.67 14.16
N SER A 107 -5.95 -5.97 14.60
CA SER A 107 -5.01 -6.71 13.77
C SER A 107 -5.47 -8.14 13.47
N GLN A 108 -6.11 -8.80 14.43
CA GLN A 108 -6.69 -10.14 14.22
C GLN A 108 -7.94 -10.11 13.33
N SER A 109 -8.84 -9.14 13.49
CA SER A 109 -10.08 -9.06 12.70
C SER A 109 -9.85 -8.58 11.26
N VAL A 110 -8.85 -7.72 11.02
CA VAL A 110 -8.44 -7.29 9.68
C VAL A 110 -7.46 -8.28 9.03
N GLY A 111 -6.78 -9.10 9.83
CA GLY A 111 -5.83 -10.14 9.43
C GLY A 111 -6.38 -11.55 9.29
N LEU A 112 -7.70 -11.78 9.23
CA LEU A 112 -8.29 -13.11 8.97
C LEU A 112 -8.13 -13.57 7.50
N SER A 113 -6.88 -13.51 7.00
CA SER A 113 -6.34 -14.41 5.99
C SER A 113 -5.01 -14.94 6.55
N SER A 114 -5.05 -16.16 7.09
CA SER A 114 -3.95 -16.97 7.64
C SER A 114 -3.29 -16.47 8.94
N GLU A 115 -3.52 -17.15 10.07
CA GLU A 115 -2.62 -18.21 10.60
C GLU A 115 -3.09 -18.70 12.00
N VAL A 116 -2.50 -19.82 12.41
CA VAL A 116 -2.82 -20.79 13.46
C VAL A 116 -2.91 -20.19 14.88
N VAL A 117 -3.91 -20.63 15.62
CA VAL A 117 -4.24 -20.23 17.00
C VAL A 117 -3.44 -21.09 18.01
N ASP A 118 -2.68 -20.44 18.90
CA ASP A 118 -1.92 -21.07 20.01
C ASP A 118 -2.63 -20.86 21.35
N SER A 119 -2.81 -21.95 22.10
CA SER A 119 -3.75 -22.11 23.21
C SER A 119 -3.22 -21.60 24.56
N THR A 120 -3.00 -20.29 24.69
CA THR A 120 -2.79 -19.61 25.99
C THR A 120 -3.89 -18.56 26.24
N GLU A 121 -5.15 -18.92 25.99
CA GLU A 121 -6.18 -17.99 25.47
C GLU A 121 -7.23 -17.41 26.45
N THR A 122 -7.25 -17.70 27.75
CA THR A 122 -8.45 -17.33 28.56
C THR A 122 -8.59 -15.84 28.93
N LYS A 123 -7.50 -15.07 28.98
CA LYS A 123 -7.56 -13.59 29.18
C LYS A 123 -7.67 -12.84 27.86
N THR A 124 -6.97 -13.33 26.83
CA THR A 124 -6.96 -12.76 25.48
C THR A 124 -8.32 -12.89 24.80
N GLU A 125 -9.02 -14.03 24.95
CA GLU A 125 -10.38 -14.23 24.42
C GLU A 125 -11.38 -13.22 24.97
N ARG A 126 -11.38 -12.97 26.28
CA ARG A 126 -12.34 -12.02 26.90
C ARG A 126 -12.07 -10.59 26.45
N SER A 127 -10.81 -10.21 26.29
CA SER A 127 -10.40 -8.93 25.69
C SER A 127 -10.85 -8.82 24.24
N LYS A 128 -10.59 -9.87 23.45
CA LYS A 128 -10.94 -9.98 22.03
C LYS A 128 -12.44 -9.84 21.80
N MET A 129 -13.26 -10.62 22.53
CA MET A 129 -14.72 -10.54 22.47
C MET A 129 -15.23 -9.15 22.88
N ARG A 130 -14.59 -8.50 23.86
CA ARG A 130 -15.00 -7.16 24.30
C ARG A 130 -14.67 -6.10 23.25
N SER A 131 -13.49 -6.17 22.64
CA SER A 131 -13.08 -5.31 21.52
C SER A 131 -13.95 -5.54 20.28
N GLU A 132 -14.35 -6.78 19.99
CA GLU A 132 -15.32 -7.13 18.93
C GLU A 132 -16.70 -6.52 19.19
N ALA A 133 -17.18 -6.62 20.43
CA ALA A 133 -18.44 -6.02 20.85
C ALA A 133 -18.40 -4.48 20.77
N TYR A 134 -17.24 -3.84 20.95
CA TYR A 134 -17.08 -2.41 20.74
C TYR A 134 -17.02 -2.06 19.24
N PHE A 135 -16.21 -2.77 18.46
CA PHE A 135 -16.03 -2.50 17.04
C PHE A 135 -17.31 -2.76 16.22
N SER A 136 -18.07 -3.79 16.56
CA SER A 136 -19.37 -4.09 15.92
C SER A 136 -20.42 -3.00 16.13
N ARG A 137 -20.23 -2.11 17.12
CA ARG A 137 -21.09 -0.95 17.35
C ARG A 137 -20.65 0.29 16.56
N LEU A 138 -19.41 0.34 16.10
CA LEU A 138 -18.92 1.42 15.25
C LEU A 138 -19.51 1.26 13.85
N LYS A 139 -20.31 2.25 13.44
CA LYS A 139 -20.93 2.29 12.12
C LYS A 139 -20.35 3.46 11.35
N VAL A 140 -19.87 3.19 10.14
CA VAL A 140 -19.48 4.26 9.23
C VAL A 140 -20.74 4.99 8.76
N GLN A 141 -20.85 6.25 9.09
CA GLN A 141 -21.93 7.14 8.69
C GLN A 141 -21.63 7.81 7.35
N SER A 142 -20.37 8.18 7.10
CA SER A 142 -19.97 8.90 5.88
C SER A 142 -18.54 8.59 5.45
N THR A 143 -18.23 8.81 4.17
CA THR A 143 -16.91 8.54 3.60
C THR A 143 -16.47 9.65 2.64
N SER A 144 -15.18 9.99 2.67
CA SER A 144 -14.50 10.85 1.69
C SER A 144 -13.30 10.11 1.12
N THR A 145 -13.20 10.03 -0.21
CA THR A 145 -12.15 9.27 -0.92
C THR A 145 -11.33 10.21 -1.80
N GLU A 146 -10.02 10.19 -1.61
CA GLU A 146 -9.02 10.83 -2.46
C GLU A 146 -8.29 9.75 -3.26
N ILE A 147 -8.33 9.87 -4.60
CA ILE A 147 -7.64 8.99 -5.54
C ILE A 147 -6.44 9.74 -6.07
N PHE A 148 -5.25 9.16 -5.92
CA PHE A 148 -4.00 9.68 -6.43
C PHE A 148 -3.53 8.83 -7.60
N LYS A 149 -3.08 9.47 -8.69
CA LYS A 149 -2.32 8.79 -9.74
C LYS A 149 -0.83 8.86 -9.39
N GLU A 150 -0.13 7.76 -9.59
CA GLU A 150 1.33 7.71 -9.52
C GLU A 150 1.87 7.85 -10.94
N VAL A 151 2.68 8.88 -11.17
CA VAL A 151 3.25 9.20 -12.47
C VAL A 151 4.76 8.97 -12.42
N GLN A 152 5.28 8.30 -13.45
CA GLN A 152 6.70 8.11 -13.68
C GLN A 152 7.01 8.38 -15.15
N SER A 153 7.91 9.34 -15.42
CA SER A 153 8.25 9.73 -16.80
C SER A 153 7.00 10.00 -17.65
N GLU A 154 6.09 10.82 -17.12
CA GLU A 154 4.81 11.23 -17.75
C GLU A 154 3.78 10.12 -17.98
N LYS A 155 4.07 8.88 -17.55
CA LYS A 155 3.13 7.75 -17.63
C LYS A 155 2.52 7.45 -16.27
N GLU A 156 1.22 7.23 -16.24
CA GLU A 156 0.54 6.68 -15.07
C GLU A 156 1.03 5.24 -14.86
N VAL A 157 1.66 4.99 -13.72
CA VAL A 157 2.20 3.67 -13.32
C VAL A 157 1.37 3.00 -12.23
N GLY A 158 0.40 3.71 -11.66
CA GLY A 158 -0.57 3.12 -10.74
C GLY A 158 -1.42 4.16 -10.04
N ARG A 159 -2.25 3.66 -9.11
CA ARG A 159 -3.12 4.50 -8.28
C ARG A 159 -2.91 4.23 -6.81
N PHE A 160 -3.29 5.20 -6.00
CA PHE A 160 -3.40 5.08 -4.56
C PHE A 160 -4.70 5.70 -4.07
N TYR A 161 -5.24 5.13 -3.02
CA TYR A 161 -6.47 5.57 -2.36
C TYR A 161 -6.13 6.05 -0.96
N LYS A 162 -6.69 7.20 -0.59
CA LYS A 162 -6.76 7.68 0.79
C LYS A 162 -8.22 7.91 1.13
N ILE A 163 -8.70 7.28 2.19
CA ILE A 163 -10.10 7.32 2.59
C ILE A 163 -10.19 7.92 3.98
N LYS A 164 -11.22 8.73 4.17
CA LYS A 164 -11.64 9.25 5.46
C LYS A 164 -13.02 8.70 5.74
N VAL A 165 -13.27 8.33 7.00
CA VAL A 165 -14.55 7.82 7.46
C VAL A 165 -15.01 8.62 8.66
N LEU A 166 -16.32 8.79 8.78
CA LEU A 166 -17.02 9.24 9.98
C LEU A 166 -17.80 8.06 10.56
#